data_AF-A0A7V0JRQ0-F1
#
_entry.id   AF-A0A7V0JRQ0-F1
#
_cell.length_a   1.000
_cell.length_b   1.000
_cell.length_c   1.000
_cell.angle_alpha   90.00
_cell.angle_beta   90.00
_cell.angle_gamma   90.00
#
_symmetry.space_group_name_H-M   'P 1'
#
loop_
_entity.id
_entity.type
_entity.pdbx_description
1 polymer ?
#
loop_
_entity_poly.entity_id
_entity_poly.type
_entity_poly.pdbx_seq_one_letter_code
_entity_poly.pdbx_strand_id
1 'polypeptide(L)'
;MNGQDQFLGIVQSGQFQILTPTRQAGRSLWLTRMGMQVSASPESEEIELDAHEGKAIMVRGLDSGDWLYSAEVIDEAGPILTVMVQRVIGTEHS
;
A
#
# COMPACT_ATOMS: atom_id res chain seq x y z
N MET A 1 7.03 -4.38 -20.83
CA MET A 1 6.36 -4.77 -19.58
C MET A 1 6.30 -3.51 -18.74
N ASN A 2 5.12 -2.90 -18.55
CA ASN A 2 5.01 -1.69 -17.74
C ASN A 2 5.23 -2.10 -16.28
N GLY A 3 6.42 -1.81 -15.76
CA GLY A 3 7.00 -2.42 -14.55
C GLY A 3 6.47 -1.88 -13.23
N GLN A 4 5.16 -1.67 -13.09
CA GLN A 4 4.56 -1.35 -11.80
C GLN A 4 3.99 -2.61 -11.15
N ASP A 5 4.40 -2.88 -9.92
CA ASP A 5 3.94 -4.00 -9.12
C ASP A 5 2.59 -3.66 -8.45
N GLN A 6 1.83 -4.69 -8.07
CA GLN A 6 0.58 -4.55 -7.33
C GLN A 6 0.75 -5.09 -5.91
N PHE A 7 0.26 -4.30 -4.96
CA PHE A 7 0.35 -4.56 -3.54
C PHE A 7 -1.04 -4.54 -2.94
N LEU A 8 -1.42 -5.61 -2.25
CA LEU A 8 -2.58 -5.62 -1.38
C LEU A 8 -2.11 -5.33 0.03
N GLY A 9 -2.79 -4.42 0.72
CA GLY A 9 -2.45 -4.09 2.10
C GLY A 9 -3.62 -3.47 2.83
N ILE A 10 -3.42 -3.21 4.11
CA ILE A 10 -4.40 -2.57 4.99
C ILE A 10 -3.85 -1.22 5.40
N VAL A 11 -4.69 -0.20 5.39
CA VAL A 11 -4.31 1.09 5.97
C VAL A 11 -4.53 1.05 7.48
N GLN A 12 -3.48 1.29 8.25
CA GLN A 12 -3.52 1.40 9.70
C GLN A 12 -2.62 2.55 10.16
N SER A 13 -3.15 3.40 11.04
CA SER A 13 -2.45 4.59 11.55
C SER A 13 -1.92 5.49 10.41
N GLY A 14 -2.67 5.62 9.33
CA GLY A 14 -2.29 6.41 8.15
C GLY A 14 -1.19 5.78 7.28
N GLN A 15 -0.74 4.56 7.57
CA GLN A 15 0.28 3.86 6.78
C GLN A 15 -0.30 2.65 6.04
N PHE A 16 0.26 2.33 4.87
CA PHE A 16 -0.10 1.15 4.11
C PHE A 16 0.74 -0.06 4.53
N GLN A 17 0.12 -1.01 5.24
CA GLN A 17 0.77 -2.24 5.66
C GLN A 17 0.55 -3.35 4.61
N ILE A 18 1.63 -3.85 4.03
CA ILE A 18 1.58 -4.85 2.96
C ILE A 18 1.10 -6.20 3.51
N LEU A 19 0.15 -6.83 2.80
CA LEU A 19 -0.26 -8.21 2.96
C LEU A 19 0.26 -9.10 1.82
N THR A 20 0.21 -8.60 0.58
CA THR A 20 0.80 -9.30 -0.57
C THR A 20 1.57 -8.32 -1.45
N PRO A 21 2.72 -8.73 -2.02
CA PRO A 21 3.27 -10.09 -2.04
C PRO A 21 3.85 -10.52 -0.70
N THR A 22 3.74 -11.83 -0.37
CA THR A 22 4.13 -12.40 0.94
C THR A 22 5.58 -12.10 1.34
N ARG A 23 6.50 -11.99 0.38
CA ARG A 23 7.92 -11.64 0.63
C ARG A 23 8.11 -10.27 1.27
N GLN A 24 7.12 -9.40 1.19
CA GLN A 24 7.14 -8.06 1.74
C GLN A 24 6.06 -7.85 2.81
N ALA A 25 5.31 -8.90 3.17
CA ALA A 25 4.22 -8.82 4.11
C ALA A 25 4.70 -8.30 5.48
N GLY A 26 3.86 -7.49 6.13
CA GLY A 26 4.15 -6.87 7.42
C GLY A 26 4.94 -5.56 7.34
N ARG A 27 5.54 -5.21 6.20
CA ARG A 27 6.15 -3.89 6.00
C ARG A 27 5.08 -2.81 5.91
N SER A 28 5.33 -1.67 6.52
CA SER A 28 4.55 -0.44 6.34
C SER A 28 5.28 0.48 5.37
N LEU A 29 4.55 0.98 4.37
CA LEU A 29 5.06 1.91 3.37
C LEU A 29 4.27 3.21 3.38
N TRP A 30 4.94 4.30 3.07
CA TRP A 30 4.32 5.54 2.63
C TRP A 30 4.10 5.51 1.12
N LEU A 31 3.08 6.22 0.63
CA LEU A 31 2.74 6.23 -0.79
C LEU A 31 2.95 7.64 -1.35
N THR A 32 3.56 7.74 -2.53
CA THR A 32 3.72 9.02 -3.23
C THR A 32 3.32 8.88 -4.69
N ARG A 33 2.64 9.90 -5.22
CA ARG A 33 2.33 9.98 -6.67
C ARG A 33 3.57 10.28 -7.51
N MET A 34 4.63 10.75 -6.86
CA MET A 34 5.88 11.14 -7.49
C MET A 34 6.54 9.95 -8.23
N GLY A 35 7.13 10.22 -9.39
CA GLY A 35 8.00 9.26 -10.07
C GLY A 35 9.39 9.17 -9.42
N MET A 36 10.01 7.99 -9.42
CA MET A 36 11.36 7.79 -8.85
C MET A 36 12.45 8.71 -9.43
N GLN A 37 12.28 9.20 -10.66
CA GLN A 37 13.27 10.03 -11.36
C GLN A 37 13.09 11.54 -11.10
N VAL A 38 12.14 11.93 -10.26
CA VAL A 38 11.89 13.33 -9.94
C VAL A 38 12.87 13.76 -8.85
N SER A 39 13.60 14.86 -9.09
CA SER A 39 14.54 15.44 -8.12
C SER A 39 13.82 16.31 -7.08
N ALA A 40 12.86 15.72 -6.37
CA ALA A 40 12.15 16.33 -5.26
C ALA A 40 11.97 15.29 -4.14
N SER A 41 11.60 15.72 -2.93
CA SER A 41 11.36 14.77 -1.84
C SER A 41 9.97 14.12 -2.00
N PRO A 42 9.84 12.81 -1.75
CA PRO A 42 8.60 12.06 -1.98
C PRO A 42 7.41 12.60 -1.17
N GLU A 43 7.66 13.22 -0.01
CA GLU A 43 6.68 13.86 0.86
C GLU A 43 5.90 14.99 0.16
N SER A 44 6.47 15.60 -0.88
CA SER A 44 5.83 16.71 -1.61
C SER A 44 4.58 16.27 -2.39
N GLU A 45 4.49 14.98 -2.74
CA GLU A 45 3.32 14.38 -3.40
C GLU A 45 2.86 13.11 -2.67
N GLU A 46 3.01 13.09 -1.35
CA GLU A 46 2.49 12.03 -0.50
C GLU A 46 0.97 11.86 -0.69
N ILE A 47 0.53 10.61 -0.69
CA ILE A 47 -0.89 10.26 -0.73
C ILE A 47 -1.35 10.08 0.71
N GLU A 48 -2.14 11.03 1.21
CA GLU A 48 -2.85 10.89 2.48
C GLU A 48 -3.82 9.70 2.42
N LEU A 49 -3.73 8.81 3.40
CA LEU A 49 -4.48 7.55 3.44
C LEU A 49 -5.68 7.56 4.39
N ASP A 50 -5.98 8.68 5.05
CA ASP A 50 -7.05 8.78 6.06
C ASP A 50 -8.42 8.31 5.56
N ALA A 51 -8.73 8.54 4.28
CA ALA A 51 -9.98 8.08 3.65
C ALA A 51 -10.10 6.55 3.54
N HIS A 52 -8.97 5.85 3.64
CA HIS A 52 -8.83 4.41 3.51
C HIS A 52 -8.55 3.72 4.85
N GLU A 53 -8.45 4.45 5.95
CA GLU A 53 -8.12 3.92 7.28
C GLU A 53 -9.02 2.72 7.65
N GLY A 54 -8.38 1.63 8.10
CA GLY A 54 -9.04 0.40 8.47
C GLY A 54 -9.58 -0.44 7.31
N LYS A 55 -9.31 -0.05 6.04
CA LYS A 55 -9.72 -0.79 4.84
C LYS A 55 -8.55 -1.54 4.22
N ALA A 56 -8.86 -2.65 3.54
CA ALA A 56 -7.93 -3.28 2.61
C ALA A 56 -8.00 -2.56 1.25
N ILE A 57 -6.84 -2.17 0.71
CA ILE A 57 -6.74 -1.49 -0.58
C ILE A 57 -5.71 -2.18 -1.46
N MET A 58 -5.92 -2.11 -2.77
CA MET A 58 -4.95 -2.51 -3.78
C MET A 58 -4.25 -1.27 -4.33
N VAL A 59 -2.92 -1.28 -4.28
CA VAL A 59 -2.10 -0.17 -4.76
C VAL A 59 -1.17 -0.68 -5.86
N ARG A 60 -1.06 0.08 -6.94
CA ARG A 60 -0.07 -0.14 -7.98
C ARG A 60 1.07 0.86 -7.80
N GLY A 61 2.33 0.42 -7.93
CA GLY A 61 3.48 1.34 -7.81
C GLY A 61 4.83 0.65 -7.89
N LEU A 62 5.88 1.36 -7.47
CA LEU A 62 7.27 0.90 -7.44
C LEU A 62 7.81 0.95 -6.00
N ASP A 63 8.14 -0.21 -5.43
CA ASP A 63 8.73 -0.31 -4.08
C ASP A 63 10.17 0.21 -4.08
N SER A 64 10.46 1.15 -3.17
CA SER A 64 11.76 1.76 -2.96
C SER A 64 12.12 1.89 -1.48
N GLY A 65 11.93 0.83 -0.69
CA GLY A 65 12.29 0.82 0.72
C GLY A 65 11.12 1.24 1.59
N ASP A 66 11.08 2.50 2.04
CA ASP A 66 9.98 2.99 2.90
C ASP A 66 8.83 3.63 2.10
N TRP A 67 9.05 3.80 0.78
CA TRP A 67 8.11 4.47 -0.12
C TRP A 67 7.69 3.58 -1.28
N LEU A 68 6.42 3.69 -1.64
CA LEU A 68 5.90 3.25 -2.93
C LEU A 68 5.74 4.47 -3.85
N TYR A 69 6.53 4.49 -4.91
CA TYR A 69 6.54 5.57 -5.90
C TYR A 69 5.55 5.32 -7.03
N SER A 70 5.12 6.41 -7.67
CA SER A 70 4.08 6.41 -8.70
C SER A 70 2.85 5.62 -8.24
N ALA A 71 2.54 5.75 -6.94
CA ALA A 71 1.53 4.97 -6.28
C ALA A 71 0.14 5.43 -6.74
N GLU A 72 -0.72 4.44 -6.98
CA GLU A 72 -2.11 4.65 -7.33
C GLU A 72 -2.95 3.60 -6.62
N VAL A 73 -3.94 4.04 -5.84
CA VAL A 73 -4.96 3.16 -5.28
C VAL A 73 -5.89 2.77 -6.43
N ILE A 74 -5.91 1.48 -6.77
CA ILE A 74 -6.66 0.96 -7.93
C ILE A 74 -7.91 0.16 -7.52
N ASP A 75 -8.01 -0.26 -6.26
CA ASP A 75 -9.20 -0.91 -5.71
C ASP A 75 -9.29 -0.72 -4.19
N GLU A 76 -10.51 -0.74 -3.66
CA GLU A 76 -10.81 -0.62 -2.24
C GLU A 76 -11.85 -1.66 -1.82
N ALA A 77 -11.52 -2.43 -0.78
CA ALA A 77 -12.45 -3.37 -0.17
C ALA A 77 -13.39 -2.68 0.83
N GLY A 78 -14.68 -3.00 0.76
CA GLY A 78 -15.63 -2.65 1.81
C GLY A 78 -15.35 -3.38 3.14
N PRO A 79 -16.08 -3.04 4.23
CA PRO A 79 -15.77 -3.54 5.58
C PRO A 79 -15.77 -5.06 5.72
N ILE A 80 -16.77 -5.76 5.16
CA ILE A 80 -16.85 -7.22 5.26
C ILE A 80 -15.67 -7.88 4.54
N LEU A 81 -15.35 -7.42 3.33
CA LEU A 81 -14.25 -7.98 2.55
C LEU A 81 -12.90 -7.69 3.21
N THR A 82 -12.74 -6.50 3.82
CA THR A 82 -11.53 -6.17 4.60
C THR A 82 -11.31 -7.15 5.75
N VAL A 83 -12.35 -7.47 6.53
CA VAL A 83 -12.27 -8.47 7.60
C VAL A 83 -11.87 -9.84 7.06
N MET A 84 -12.40 -10.22 5.90
CA MET A 84 -12.03 -11.49 5.26
C MET A 84 -10.57 -11.51 4.80
N VAL A 85 -10.08 -10.43 4.19
CA VAL A 85 -8.68 -10.27 3.79
C VAL A 85 -7.76 -10.40 5.00
N GLN A 86 -8.07 -9.72 6.11
CA GLN A 86 -7.35 -9.84 7.37
C GLN A 86 -7.31 -11.26 7.90
N ARG A 87 -8.43 -11.99 7.83
CA ARG A 87 -8.50 -13.35 8.38
C ARG A 87 -7.71 -14.36 7.55
N VAL A 88 -7.77 -14.24 6.22
CA VAL A 88 -7.16 -15.19 5.29
C VAL A 88 -5.65 -14.95 5.12
N ILE A 89 -5.22 -13.68 5.15
CA ILE A 89 -3.83 -13.31 4.83
C ILE A 89 -3.11 -12.70 6.05
N GLY A 90 -3.80 -11.92 6.87
CA GLY A 90 -3.21 -11.20 8.00
C GLY A 90 -2.83 -12.05 9.22
N THR A 91 -3.11 -13.36 9.22
CA THR A 91 -2.84 -14.27 10.35
C THR A 91 -1.50 -15.00 10.27
N GLU A 92 -0.69 -14.81 9.23
CA GLU A 92 0.59 -15.54 9.08
C GLU A 92 1.78 -14.94 9.88
N HIS A 93 1.56 -13.90 10.69
CA HIS A 93 2.60 -13.31 11.54
C HIS A 93 2.08 -13.08 12.96
N SER A 94 2.09 -14.13 13.78
CA SER A 94 2.08 -14.03 15.25
C SER A 94 3.08 -15.01 15.86
#